data_AF-A0A1J5RBT6-F1
#
_entry.id   AF-A0A1J5RBT6-F1
#
_cell.length_a   1.000
_cell.length_b   1.000
_cell.length_c   1.000
_cell.angle_alpha   90.00
_cell.angle_beta   90.00
_cell.angle_gamma   90.00
#
_symmetry.space_group_name_H-M   'P 1'
#
loop_
_entity.id
_entity.type
_entity.pdbx_description
1 polymer ?
#
loop_
_entity_poly.entity_id
_entity_poly.type
_entity_poly.pdbx_seq_one_letter_code
_entity_poly.pdbx_strand_id
1 'polypeptide(L)' 'MEYINIAALIVAFCAVIVFPFVASLIWIGRDAEFRGMSGFLVAILAGFIAWPLSLLFWIALRPPPRILAKAARDRLGD' A
#
# COMPACT_ATOMS: atom_id res chain seq x y z
N MET A 1 25.08 -16.34 -15.72
CA MET A 1 23.62 -16.28 -15.95
C MET A 1 22.79 -16.00 -14.69
N GLU A 2 23.34 -16.06 -13.46
CA GLU A 2 22.56 -15.76 -12.23
C GLU A 2 22.32 -14.26 -11.95
N TYR A 3 23.28 -13.38 -12.29
CA TYR A 3 23.15 -11.93 -12.03
C TYR A 3 22.03 -11.24 -12.82
N ILE A 4 21.65 -11.80 -13.98
CA ILE A 4 20.59 -11.27 -14.84
C ILE A 4 19.22 -11.36 -14.14
N ASN A 5 19.04 -12.27 -13.17
CA ASN A 5 17.76 -12.43 -12.46
C ASN A 5 17.59 -11.44 -11.30
N ILE A 6 18.62 -11.23 -10.48
CA ILE A 6 18.54 -10.31 -9.33
C ILE A 6 18.50 -8.86 -9.80
N ALA A 7 19.34 -8.48 -10.77
CA ALA A 7 19.34 -7.12 -11.32
C ALA A 7 17.99 -6.79 -11.97
N ALA A 8 17.40 -7.71 -12.74
CA ALA A 8 16.08 -7.51 -13.32
C ALA A 8 14.98 -7.36 -12.26
N LEU A 9 15.03 -8.14 -11.18
CA LEU A 9 14.10 -8.00 -10.05
C LEU A 9 14.23 -6.65 -9.35
N ILE A 10 15.45 -6.17 -9.13
CA ILE A 10 15.70 -4.84 -8.53
C ILE A 10 15.14 -3.75 -9.44
N VAL A 11 15.42 -3.82 -10.75
CA VAL A 11 14.91 -2.85 -11.72
C VAL A 11 13.38 -2.86 -11.74
N ALA A 12 12.76 -4.05 -11.77
CA ALA A 12 11.30 -4.18 -11.74
C ALA A 12 10.70 -3.62 -10.44
N PHE A 13 11.29 -3.93 -9.28
CA PHE A 13 10.88 -3.39 -8.00
C PHE A 13 10.99 -1.86 -7.95
N CYS A 14 12.11 -1.31 -8.42
CA CYS A 14 12.31 0.13 -8.50
C CYS A 14 11.30 0.80 -9.43
N ALA A 15 11.04 0.22 -10.61
CA ALA A 15 10.13 0.79 -11.60
C ALA A 15 8.65 0.72 -11.17
N VAL A 16 8.23 -0.39 -10.54
CA VAL A 16 6.82 -0.66 -10.23
C VAL A 16 6.42 -0.17 -8.84
N ILE A 17 7.35 -0.11 -7.89
CA ILE A 17 7.04 0.26 -6.51
C ILE A 17 7.71 1.59 -6.14
N VAL A 18 9.05 1.65 -6.19
CA VAL A 18 9.79 2.82 -5.66
C VAL A 18 9.50 4.08 -6.46
N PHE A 19 9.57 4.01 -7.79
CA PHE A 19 9.35 5.14 -8.67
C PHE A 19 7.95 5.74 -8.51
N PRO A 20 6.84 4.99 -8.66
CA PRO A 20 5.50 5.56 -8.48
C PRO A 20 5.26 6.03 -7.04
N PHE A 21 5.82 5.36 -6.04
CA PHE A 21 5.73 5.81 -4.65
C PHE A 21 6.37 7.20 -4.48
N VAL A 22 7.62 7.38 -4.89
CA VAL A 22 8.31 8.68 -4.80
C VAL A 22 7.62 9.73 -5.66
N ALA A 23 7.22 9.39 -6.89
CA ALA A 23 6.48 10.30 -7.77
C ALA A 23 5.17 10.78 -7.13
N SER A 24 4.45 9.89 -6.43
CA SER A 24 3.21 10.23 -5.72
C SER A 24 3.47 11.17 -4.55
N LEU A 25 4.55 10.97 -3.77
CA LEU A 25 4.90 11.86 -2.66
C LEU A 25 5.29 13.26 -3.14
N ILE A 26 6.04 13.35 -4.25
CA ILE A 26 6.38 14.63 -4.88
C ILE A 26 5.10 15.34 -5.36
N TRP A 27 4.19 14.60 -6.00
CA TRP A 27 2.91 15.15 -6.45
C TRP A 27 2.06 15.67 -5.28
N ILE A 28 1.93 14.90 -4.21
CA ILE A 28 1.22 15.28 -2.98
C ILE A 28 1.83 16.54 -2.37
N GLY A 29 3.16 16.60 -2.27
CA GLY A 29 3.86 17.76 -1.72
C GLY A 29 3.58 19.03 -2.53
N ARG A 30 3.64 18.93 -3.87
CA ARG A 30 3.33 20.05 -4.77
C ARG A 30 1.86 20.48 -4.71
N ASP A 31 0.93 19.53 -4.64
CA ASP A 31 -0.50 19.84 -4.49
C ASP A 31 -0.78 20.56 -3.15
N ALA A 32 -0.12 20.14 -2.08
CA ALA A 32 -0.21 20.82 -0.79
C ALA A 32 0.36 22.25 -0.82
N GLU A 33 1.52 22.46 -1.45
CA GLU A 33 2.11 23.80 -1.62
C GLU A 33 1.21 24.70 -2.46
N PHE A 34 0.61 24.17 -3.54
CA PHE A 34 -0.37 24.90 -4.35
C PHE A 34 -1.60 25.35 -3.54
N ARG A 35 -1.95 24.61 -2.48
CA ARG A 35 -3.06 24.92 -1.56
C ARG A 35 -2.63 25.79 -0.36
N GLY A 36 -1.38 26.27 -0.32
CA GLY A 36 -0.86 27.07 0.79
C GLY A 36 -0.55 26.27 2.05
N MET A 37 -0.42 24.95 1.95
CA MET A 37 0.00 24.06 3.05
C MET A 37 1.47 23.69 2.93
N SER A 38 2.07 23.18 4.01
CA SER A 38 3.45 22.67 3.97
C SER A 38 3.52 21.35 3.20
N GLY A 39 4.12 21.38 2.00
CA GLY A 39 4.26 20.20 1.15
C GLY A 39 5.03 19.04 1.79
N PHE A 40 6.14 19.35 2.45
CA PHE A 40 6.96 18.35 3.15
C PHE A 40 6.19 17.65 4.27
N LEU A 41 5.49 18.41 5.11
CA LEU A 41 4.71 17.84 6.22
C LEU A 41 3.58 16.95 5.69
N VAL A 42 2.83 17.42 4.67
CA VAL A 42 1.74 16.65 4.08
C VAL A 42 2.25 15.39 3.37
N ALA A 43 3.37 15.45 2.64
CA ALA A 43 3.97 14.29 1.99
C ALA A 43 4.42 13.23 3.00
N ILE A 44 5.05 13.64 4.12
CA ILE A 44 5.41 12.72 5.22
C ILE A 44 4.17 12.10 5.84
N LEU A 45 3.16 12.91 6.17
CA LEU A 45 1.90 12.42 6.72
C LEU A 45 1.26 11.39 5.77
N ALA A 46 1.17 11.70 4.49
CA ALA A 46 0.63 10.78 3.49
C ALA A 46 1.42 9.46 3.42
N GLY A 47 2.76 9.53 3.34
CA GLY A 47 3.61 8.34 3.26
C GLY A 47 3.57 7.45 4.50
N PHE A 48 3.57 8.05 5.69
CA PHE A 48 3.68 7.31 6.96
C PHE A 48 2.34 6.96 7.60
N ILE A 49 1.26 7.71 7.35
CA ILE A 49 -0.05 7.44 7.95
C ILE A 49 -0.89 6.53 7.06
N ALA A 50 -0.78 6.64 5.73
CA ALA A 50 -1.60 5.81 4.84
C ALA A 50 -1.37 4.31 5.07
N TRP A 51 -0.12 3.89 5.31
CA TRP A 51 0.19 2.47 5.54
C TRP A 51 -0.42 1.93 6.85
N PRO A 52 -0.18 2.51 8.05
CA PRO A 52 -0.87 2.12 9.28
C PRO A 52 -2.40 2.17 9.17
N LEU A 53 -2.96 3.20 8.53
CA LEU A 53 -4.41 3.30 8.35
C LEU A 53 -4.95 2.17 7.48
N SER A 54 -4.24 1.77 6.42
CA SER A 54 -4.66 0.64 5.59
C SER A 54 -4.71 -0.68 6.38
N LEU A 55 -3.79 -0.90 7.31
CA LEU A 55 -3.80 -2.08 8.19
C LEU A 55 -4.97 -2.04 9.18
N LEU A 56 -5.23 -0.86 9.78
CA LEU A 56 -6.38 -0.69 10.66
C LEU A 56 -7.70 -0.91 9.91
N PHE A 57 -7.80 -0.38 8.69
CA PHE A 57 -8.96 -0.59 7.82
C PHE A 57 -9.15 -2.06 7.46
N TRP A 58 -8.06 -2.77 7.14
CA TRP A 58 -8.09 -4.22 6.92
C TRP A 58 -8.62 -4.97 8.14
N ILE A 59 -8.11 -4.67 9.33
CA ILE A 59 -8.57 -5.31 10.59
C ILE A 59 -10.06 -5.03 10.82
N ALA A 60 -10.52 -3.80 10.57
CA ALA A 60 -11.91 -3.41 10.76
C ALA A 60 -12.87 -4.14 9.80
N LEU A 61 -12.47 -4.34 8.55
CA LEU A 61 -13.27 -5.03 7.54
C LEU A 61 -13.11 -6.55 7.55
N ARG A 62 -12.07 -7.07 8.21
CA ARG A 62 -11.76 -8.51 8.20
C ARG A 62 -12.93 -9.29 8.79
N PRO A 63 -13.54 -10.22 8.03
CA PRO A 63 -14.65 -11.01 8.55
C PRO A 63 -14.17 -11.85 9.73
N PRO A 64 -14.96 -11.95 10.81
CA PRO A 64 -14.57 -12.72 11.98
C PRO A 64 -14.46 -14.21 11.63
N PRO A 65 -13.56 -14.97 12.30
CA PRO A 65 -13.29 -16.38 11.98
C PRO A 65 -14.54 -17.26 11.95
N ARG A 66 -15.53 -16.96 12.82
CA ARG A 66 -16.80 -17.68 12.88
C ARG A 66 -17.60 -17.67 11.58
N ILE A 67 -17.52 -16.58 10.80
CA ILE A 67 -18.24 -16.48 9.50
C ILE A 67 -17.55 -17.36 8.45
N LEU A 68 -16.22 -17.37 8.45
CA LEU A 68 -15.43 -18.23 7.54
C LEU A 68 -15.62 -19.71 7.87
N ALA A 69 -15.67 -20.06 9.16
CA ALA A 69 -15.93 -21.43 9.60
C ALA A 69 -17.33 -21.92 9.21
N LYS A 70 -18.34 -21.04 9.28
CA LYS A 70 -19.70 -21.35 8.81
C LYS A 70 -19.71 -21.56 7.29
N ALA A 71 -19.18 -20.61 6.52
CA ALA A 71 -19.13 -20.71 5.07
C ALA A 71 -18.34 -21.93 4.56
N ALA A 72 -17.30 -22.36 5.28
CA ALA A 72 -16.54 -23.57 4.95
C ALA A 72 -17.34 -24.86 5.20
N ARG A 73 -18.13 -24.91 6.28
CA ARG A 73 -19.03 -26.04 6.55
C ARG A 73 -20.13 -26.14 5.51
N ASP A 74 -20.75 -25.02 5.16
CA ASP A 74 -21.82 -24.95 4.16
C ASP A 74 -21.34 -25.39 2.76
N ARG A 75 -20.03 -25.27 2.46
CA ARG A 75 -19.42 -25.75 1.20
C ARG A 75 -19.02 -27.23 1.19
N LEU A 76 -18.97 -27.88 2.35
CA LEU A 76 -18.57 -29.29 2.50
C LEU A 76 -19.77 -30.20 2.77
N GLY A 77 -20.97 -29.64 2.83
CA GLY A 77 -22.22 -30.32 3.15
C GLY A 77 -23.26 -30.19 2.05
N ASP A 78 -22.87 -30.52 0.82
CA ASP A 78 -23.76 -30.95 -0.28
C ASP A 78 -23.19 -32.25 -0.87
#